data_AF-A0A3S2WZV4-F1
#
_entry.id   AF-A0A3S2WZV4-F1
#
_cell.length_a   1.000
_cell.length_b   1.000
_cell.length_c   1.000
_cell.angle_alpha   90.00
_cell.angle_beta   90.00
_cell.angle_gamma   90.00
#
_symmetry.space_group_name_H-M   'P 1'
#
loop_
_entity.id
_entity.type
_entity.pdbx_description
1 polymer ?
#
loop_
_entity_poly.entity_id
_entity_poly.type
_entity_poly.pdbx_seq_one_letter_code
_entity_poly.pdbx_strand_id
1 'polypeptide(L)'
;MNDLDRFIKAQQHNYATALAEIRKGRKRTHWMWYIFPQVAGLGPSDMSKFYAIRNLEQAKAYLAHPVLGKRLTGISRALTRC
;
A
#
# COMPACT_ATOMS: atom_id res chain seq x y z
N MET A 1 6.71 -15.82 10.95
CA MET A 1 5.58 -15.43 10.07
C MET A 1 5.78 -13.99 9.67
N ASN A 2 5.86 -13.72 8.37
CA ASN A 2 6.34 -12.44 7.85
C ASN A 2 5.26 -11.37 8.07
N ASP A 3 5.61 -10.32 8.80
CA ASP A 3 4.68 -9.26 9.18
C ASP A 3 4.04 -8.59 7.94
N LEU A 4 4.69 -8.70 6.79
CA LEU A 4 4.27 -8.10 5.54
C LEU A 4 3.18 -8.88 4.78
N ASP A 5 2.88 -10.13 5.17
CA ASP A 5 1.94 -10.99 4.43
C ASP A 5 0.52 -10.40 4.37
N ARG A 6 0.13 -9.62 5.39
CA ARG A 6 -1.16 -8.92 5.40
C ARG A 6 -1.32 -7.96 4.22
N PHE A 7 -0.25 -7.26 3.85
CA PHE A 7 -0.26 -6.36 2.69
C PHE A 7 -0.34 -7.15 1.39
N ILE A 8 0.40 -8.26 1.27
CA ILE A 8 0.38 -9.10 0.07
C ILE A 8 -1.04 -9.62 -0.18
N LYS A 9 -1.67 -10.21 0.84
CA LYS A 9 -3.03 -10.77 0.74
C LYS A 9 -4.05 -9.70 0.33
N ALA A 10 -4.01 -8.52 0.95
CA ALA A 10 -4.90 -7.42 0.57
C ALA A 10 -4.66 -6.96 -0.88
N GLN A 11 -3.40 -6.80 -1.27
CA GLN A 11 -3.05 -6.32 -2.61
C GLN A 11 -3.29 -7.35 -3.72
N GLN A 12 -3.30 -8.65 -3.43
CA GLN A 12 -3.55 -9.70 -4.43
C GLN A 12 -4.84 -9.46 -5.21
N HIS A 13 -5.92 -9.03 -4.54
CA HIS A 13 -7.21 -8.79 -5.17
C HIS A 13 -7.43 -7.33 -5.58
N ASN A 14 -6.74 -6.37 -4.95
CA ASN A 14 -7.07 -4.95 -5.10
C ASN A 14 -6.03 -4.13 -5.88
N TYR A 15 -4.81 -4.61 -6.08
CA TYR A 15 -3.75 -3.82 -6.73
C TYR A 15 -4.10 -3.43 -8.18
N ALA A 16 -4.66 -4.36 -8.96
CA ALA A 16 -5.04 -4.08 -10.34
C ALA A 16 -6.11 -2.97 -10.42
N THR A 17 -7.13 -3.03 -9.55
CA THR A 17 -8.18 -2.01 -9.44
C THR A 17 -7.59 -0.67 -9.01
N ALA A 18 -6.75 -0.64 -7.98
CA ALA A 18 -6.09 0.58 -7.50
C ALA A 18 -5.27 1.25 -8.61
N LEU A 19 -4.47 0.46 -9.36
CA LEU A 19 -3.67 0.96 -10.46
C LEU A 19 -4.54 1.53 -11.60
N ALA A 20 -5.64 0.86 -11.93
CA ALA A 20 -6.57 1.36 -12.95
C ALA A 20 -7.26 2.66 -12.53
N GLU A 21 -7.63 2.79 -11.26
CA GLU A 21 -8.22 4.03 -10.71
C GLU A 21 -7.23 5.19 -10.70
N ILE A 22 -5.99 4.94 -10.29
CA ILE A 22 -4.92 5.95 -10.30
C ILE A 22 -4.64 6.43 -11.73
N ARG A 23 -4.53 5.52 -12.70
CA ARG A 23 -4.35 5.88 -14.12
C ARG A 23 -5.49 6.69 -14.71
N LYS A 24 -6.70 6.54 -14.16
CA LYS A 24 -7.88 7.34 -14.52
C LYS A 24 -7.96 8.67 -13.76
N GLY A 25 -6.96 8.99 -12.94
CA GLY A 25 -6.87 10.22 -12.16
C GLY A 25 -7.86 10.31 -10.98
N ARG A 26 -8.58 9.22 -10.66
CA ARG A 26 -9.60 9.25 -9.61
C ARG A 26 -9.74 7.92 -8.89
N LYS A 27 -9.38 7.92 -7.61
CA LYS A 27 -9.68 6.83 -6.66
C LYS A 27 -11.19 6.71 -6.45
N ARG A 28 -11.70 5.47 -6.40
CA ARG A 28 -13.12 5.13 -6.24
C ARG A 28 -13.36 4.06 -5.18
N THR A 29 -12.45 3.09 -5.02
CA THR A 29 -12.65 1.95 -4.11
C THR A 29 -11.74 1.99 -2.87
N HIS A 30 -11.90 1.03 -1.96
CA HIS A 30 -11.30 1.03 -0.62
C HIS A 30 -9.97 0.26 -0.56
N TRP A 31 -8.87 0.92 -0.91
CA TRP A 31 -7.54 0.29 -0.91
C TRP A 31 -6.40 1.12 -0.33
N MET A 32 -6.66 2.33 0.17
CA MET A 32 -5.60 3.27 0.54
C MET A 32 -4.65 2.70 1.59
N TRP A 33 -5.19 2.09 2.65
CA TRP A 33 -4.43 1.67 3.82
C TRP A 33 -3.30 0.68 3.53
N TYR A 34 -3.45 -0.17 2.52
CA TYR A 34 -2.49 -1.25 2.22
C TYR A 34 -1.79 -1.08 0.86
N ILE A 35 -2.16 -0.06 0.07
CA ILE A 35 -1.46 0.33 -1.15
C ILE A 35 -0.46 1.46 -0.83
N PHE A 36 -0.91 2.47 -0.08
CA PHE A 36 -0.09 3.56 0.47
C PHE A 36 -0.19 3.53 2.00
N PRO A 37 0.48 2.56 2.65
CA PRO A 37 0.41 2.44 4.09
C PRO A 37 1.12 3.62 4.77
N GLN A 38 0.57 4.03 5.91
CA GLN A 38 1.09 5.13 6.71
C GLN A 38 1.77 4.61 7.98
N VAL A 39 2.55 5.48 8.63
CA VAL A 39 3.17 5.18 9.93
C VAL A 39 2.09 4.99 11.01
N ALA A 40 2.34 4.09 11.95
CA ALA A 40 1.47 3.85 13.10
C ALA A 40 1.19 5.14 13.89
N GLY A 41 -0.06 5.31 14.33
CA GLY A 41 -0.51 6.48 15.07
C GLY A 41 -1.07 7.63 14.23
N LEU A 42 -0.91 7.61 12.89
CA LEU A 42 -1.43 8.68 12.04
C LEU A 42 -2.94 8.61 11.78
N GLY A 43 -3.51 7.40 11.68
CA GLY A 43 -4.92 7.21 11.36
C GLY A 43 -5.70 6.59 12.52
N PRO A 44 -6.92 7.07 12.82
CA PRO A 44 -7.70 6.57 13.95
C PRO A 44 -8.47 5.28 13.65
N SER A 45 -8.72 4.96 12.38
CA SER A 45 -9.55 3.80 12.02
C SER A 45 -8.84 2.46 12.21
N ASP A 46 -9.61 1.41 12.45
CA ASP A 46 -9.06 0.06 12.67
C ASP A 46 -8.26 -0.44 11.46
N MET A 47 -8.71 -0.14 10.25
CA MET A 47 -7.95 -0.44 9.03
C MET A 47 -6.64 0.34 8.94
N SER A 48 -6.64 1.58 9.41
CA SER A 48 -5.41 2.40 9.48
C SER A 48 -4.41 1.83 10.47
N LYS A 49 -4.88 1.32 11.62
CA LYS A 49 -4.04 0.67 12.63
C LYS A 49 -3.53 -0.68 12.15
N PHE A 50 -4.40 -1.50 11.55
CA PHE A 50 -4.06 -2.84 11.08
C PHE A 50 -3.00 -2.82 9.97
N TYR A 51 -3.12 -1.90 9.01
CA TYR A 51 -2.15 -1.77 7.91
C TYR A 51 -1.05 -0.73 8.17
N ALA A 52 -0.91 -0.24 9.41
CA ALA A 52 0.16 0.69 9.74
C ALA A 52 1.54 0.05 9.57
N ILE A 53 2.49 0.87 9.12
CA ILE A 53 3.93 0.62 9.24
C ILE A 53 4.36 1.04 10.65
N ARG A 54 4.88 0.10 11.43
CA ARG A 54 5.17 0.28 12.86
C ARG A 54 6.42 1.11 13.12
N ASN A 55 7.42 0.96 12.26
CA ASN A 55 8.74 1.57 12.44
C ASN A 55 9.52 1.61 11.13
N LEU A 56 10.69 2.25 11.18
CA LEU A 56 11.58 2.41 10.03
C LEU A 56 12.07 1.09 9.45
N GLU A 57 12.39 0.10 10.29
CA GLU A 57 12.86 -1.21 9.84
C GLU A 57 11.79 -1.94 9.02
N GLN A 58 10.53 -1.86 9.46
CA GLN A 58 9.42 -2.37 8.67
C GLN A 58 9.23 -1.61 7.36
N ALA A 59 9.39 -0.28 7.35
CA ALA A 59 9.29 0.52 6.13
C ALA A 59 10.35 0.08 5.10
N LYS A 60 11.60 -0.11 5.56
CA LYS A 60 12.70 -0.63 4.73
C LYS A 60 12.39 -2.03 4.21
N ALA A 61 11.89 -2.92 5.06
CA ALA A 61 11.50 -4.27 4.67
C ALA A 61 10.36 -4.28 3.64
N TYR A 62 9.35 -3.41 3.81
CA TYR A 62 8.25 -3.24 2.85
C TYR A 62 8.78 -2.79 1.49
N LEU A 63 9.70 -1.81 1.47
CA LEU A 63 10.30 -1.29 0.24
C LEU A 63 11.23 -2.31 -0.44
N ALA A 64 12.01 -3.06 0.33
CA ALA A 64 12.91 -4.09 -0.19
C ALA A 64 12.17 -5.36 -0.66
N HIS A 65 10.93 -5.55 -0.22
CA HIS A 65 10.16 -6.74 -0.57
C HIS A 65 9.91 -6.83 -2.09
N PRO A 66 10.18 -7.99 -2.75
CA PRO A 66 10.20 -8.11 -4.20
C PRO A 66 8.86 -7.80 -4.89
N VAL A 67 7.74 -7.97 -4.17
CA VAL A 67 6.39 -7.62 -4.64
C VAL A 67 5.95 -6.23 -4.18
N LEU A 68 5.90 -5.96 -2.87
CA LEU A 68 5.36 -4.71 -2.30
C LEU A 68 6.14 -3.48 -2.77
N GLY A 69 7.48 -3.52 -2.78
CA GLY A 69 8.30 -2.41 -3.27
C GLY A 69 8.02 -2.09 -4.73
N LYS A 70 8.02 -3.11 -5.60
CA LYS A 70 7.72 -2.94 -7.04
C LYS A 70 6.32 -2.36 -7.25
N ARG A 71 5.34 -2.83 -6.49
CA ARG A 71 3.96 -2.33 -6.55
C ARG A 71 3.85 -0.88 -6.10
N LEU A 72 4.46 -0.51 -4.97
CA LEU A 72 4.49 0.86 -4.48
C LEU A 72 5.14 1.81 -5.50
N THR A 73 6.32 1.46 -6.01
CA THR A 73 6.98 2.27 -7.06
C THR A 73 6.13 2.36 -8.32
N GLY A 74 5.53 1.25 -8.76
CA GLY A 74 4.71 1.19 -9.96
C GLY A 74 3.49 2.11 -9.90
N ILE A 75 2.75 2.06 -8.78
CA ILE A 75 1.56 2.90 -8.62
C ILE A 75 1.91 4.37 -8.35
N SER A 76 2.98 4.66 -7.61
CA SER A 76 3.48 6.03 -7.44
C SER A 76 3.88 6.65 -8.77
N ARG A 77 4.56 5.90 -9.66
CA ARG A 77 4.88 6.36 -11.01
C ARG A 77 3.63 6.60 -11.86
N ALA A 78 2.59 5.79 -11.69
CA ALA A 78 1.33 6.01 -12.39
C ALA A 78 0.64 7.29 -11.92
N LEU A 79 0.74 7.61 -10.63
CA LEU A 79 0.17 8.83 -10.04
C LEU A 79 0.89 10.11 -10.52
N THR A 80 2.22 10.10 -10.60
CA THR A 80 3.00 11.29 -10.94
C THR A 80 3.14 11.54 -12.45
N ARG A 81 2.66 10.62 -13.29
CA ARG A 81 2.66 10.75 -14.75
C ARG A 81 1.29 11.17 -15.31
N CYS A 82 0.32 11.45 -14.44
CA CYS A 82 -0.96 12.03 -14.80
C CYS A 82 -0.87 13.54 -14.94
#